data_AF-A0A4Y8C7U3-F1
#
_entry.id   AF-A0A4Y8C7U3-F1
#
_cell.length_a   1.000
_cell.length_b   1.000
_cell.length_c   1.000
_cell.angle_alpha   90.00
_cell.angle_beta   90.00
_cell.angle_gamma   90.00
#
_symmetry.space_group_name_H-M   'P 1'
#
loop_
_entity.id
_entity.type
_entity.pdbx_description
1 polymer ?
#
loop_
_entity_poly.entity_id
_entity_poly.type
_entity_poly.pdbx_seq_one_letter_code
_entity_poly.pdbx_strand_id
1 'polypeptide(L)'
;QKSVQGKAGKLNLDKILKSLPTYNRTAVHFKDYKDNKLEKTIDYRILLPLCKNAVEKKEPIKLSLEVGNQSRTFATMLSSEILKTYGKDALDEDSIHIKAIGNAGNSFGAFLLKGIKLEIIG
;
A
#
# COMPACT_ATOMS: atom_id res chain seq x y z
N GLN A 1 -20.47 -0.05 42.30
CA GLN A 1 -19.05 -0.30 41.94
C GLN A 1 -18.33 -0.80 43.19
N LYS A 2 -17.53 -1.86 43.10
CA LYS A 2 -16.68 -2.31 44.22
C LYS A 2 -15.64 -1.22 44.49
N SER A 3 -15.46 -0.85 45.77
CA SER A 3 -14.39 0.04 46.18
C SER A 3 -13.05 -0.67 45.95
N VAL A 4 -12.24 -0.14 45.02
CA VAL A 4 -10.95 -0.73 44.66
C VAL A 4 -9.85 0.03 45.40
N GLN A 5 -9.02 -0.67 46.18
CA GLN A 5 -7.94 -0.08 46.97
C GLN A 5 -6.56 -0.37 46.37
N GLY A 6 -5.55 0.40 46.78
CA GLY A 6 -4.16 0.23 46.33
C GLY A 6 -3.88 0.80 44.94
N LYS A 7 -2.94 0.20 44.18
CA LYS A 7 -2.50 0.69 42.86
C LYS A 7 -3.66 0.86 41.86
N ALA A 8 -4.66 -0.01 41.92
CA ALA A 8 -5.82 0.04 41.04
C ALA A 8 -6.76 1.22 41.34
N GLY A 9 -6.80 1.72 42.58
CA GLY A 9 -7.56 2.92 42.95
C GLY A 9 -6.95 4.24 42.45
N LYS A 10 -5.73 4.20 41.89
CA LYS A 10 -5.05 5.36 41.30
C LYS A 10 -5.33 5.53 39.80
N LEU A 11 -6.03 4.58 39.18
CA LEU A 11 -6.30 4.59 37.75
C LEU A 11 -7.63 5.31 37.47
N ASN A 12 -7.57 6.50 36.86
CA ASN A 12 -8.75 7.16 36.33
C ASN A 12 -8.93 6.75 34.85
N LEU A 13 -10.03 6.05 34.57
CA LEU A 13 -10.39 5.58 33.22
C LEU A 13 -11.46 6.46 32.55
N ASP A 14 -11.87 7.57 33.16
CA ASP A 14 -12.96 8.42 32.68
C ASP A 14 -12.72 8.89 31.24
N LYS A 15 -11.46 9.13 30.84
CA LYS A 15 -11.11 9.53 29.47
C LYS A 15 -11.32 8.44 28.41
N ILE A 16 -11.33 7.18 28.81
CA ILE A 16 -11.55 6.03 27.92
C ILE A 16 -13.01 5.60 27.94
N LEU A 17 -13.64 5.66 29.12
CA LEU A 17 -15.02 5.20 29.34
C LEU A 17 -16.08 6.26 28.99
N LYS A 18 -15.68 7.53 28.86
CA LYS A 18 -16.61 8.61 28.50
C LYS A 18 -16.96 8.53 27.02
N SER A 19 -18.20 8.14 26.74
CA SER A 19 -18.84 8.43 25.46
C SER A 19 -18.96 9.96 25.34
N LEU A 20 -18.28 10.57 24.37
CA LEU A 20 -18.45 11.99 24.08
C LEU A 20 -19.87 12.19 23.51
N PRO A 21 -20.64 13.16 24.02
CA PRO A 21 -21.88 13.54 23.36
C PRO A 21 -21.54 14.18 22.03
N THR A 22 -21.67 13.43 20.93
CA THR A 22 -21.59 13.98 19.59
C THR A 22 -22.85 14.83 19.35
N TYR A 23 -22.69 16.00 18.73
CA TYR A 23 -23.81 16.87 18.33
C TYR A 23 -24.88 16.10 17.54
N ASN A 24 -24.45 15.09 16.78
CA ASN A 24 -25.31 14.14 16.10
C ASN A 24 -25.27 12.78 16.82
N ARG A 25 -26.31 12.44 17.59
CA ARG A 25 -26.41 11.21 18.42
C ARG A 25 -26.29 9.90 17.61
N THR A 26 -26.34 9.97 16.28
CA THR A 26 -26.25 8.83 15.35
C THR A 26 -24.83 8.61 14.78
N ALA A 27 -23.90 9.56 14.97
CA ALA A 27 -22.54 9.55 14.45
C ALA A 27 -21.48 9.17 15.51
N VAL A 28 -21.82 8.24 16.40
CA VAL A 28 -20.92 7.72 17.46
C VAL A 28 -19.92 6.67 16.97
N HIS A 29 -20.13 6.13 15.75
CA HIS A 29 -19.28 5.10 15.16
C HIS A 29 -19.03 5.40 13.68
N PHE A 30 -17.82 5.11 13.22
CA PHE A 30 -17.51 5.03 11.80
C PHE A 30 -18.26 3.83 11.20
N LYS A 31 -19.26 4.07 10.36
CA LYS A 31 -20.12 3.03 9.79
C LYS A 31 -19.71 2.61 8.38
N ASP A 32 -19.09 3.52 7.64
CA ASP A 32 -18.83 3.32 6.21
C ASP A 32 -17.34 3.48 5.91
N TYR A 33 -16.72 2.43 5.38
CA TYR A 33 -15.37 2.51 4.84
C TYR A 33 -15.36 3.44 3.62
N LYS A 34 -14.52 4.47 3.67
CA LYS A 34 -14.28 5.33 2.51
C LYS A 34 -13.34 4.60 1.56
N ASP A 35 -13.76 4.46 0.31
CA ASP A 35 -12.91 3.88 -0.72
C ASP A 35 -11.63 4.71 -0.91
N ASN A 36 -10.49 4.02 -0.85
CA ASN A 36 -9.16 4.58 -1.00
C ASN A 36 -8.77 4.80 -2.47
N LYS A 37 -9.63 4.38 -3.42
CA LYS A 37 -9.46 4.57 -4.87
C LYS A 37 -8.15 4.00 -5.41
N LEU A 38 -7.74 2.83 -4.89
CA LEU A 38 -6.50 2.16 -5.29
C LEU A 38 -6.50 1.80 -6.77
N GLU A 39 -7.68 1.57 -7.35
CA GLU A 39 -7.91 1.33 -8.76
C GLU A 39 -7.53 2.51 -9.67
N LYS A 40 -7.27 3.69 -9.11
CA LYS A 40 -6.79 4.86 -9.86
C LYS A 40 -5.28 4.96 -9.92
N THR A 41 -4.55 4.18 -9.12
CA THR A 41 -3.09 4.19 -9.09
C THR A 41 -2.50 3.65 -10.38
N ILE A 42 -1.27 4.09 -10.69
CA ILE A 42 -0.53 3.60 -11.87
C ILE A 42 -0.26 2.10 -11.75
N ASP A 43 0.09 1.63 -10.56
CA ASP A 43 0.28 0.20 -10.31
C ASP A 43 -0.95 -0.63 -10.73
N TYR A 44 -2.15 -0.20 -10.30
CA TYR A 44 -3.36 -0.96 -10.57
C TYR A 44 -3.76 -0.91 -12.04
N ARG A 45 -3.72 0.29 -12.62
CA ARG A 45 -4.23 0.53 -13.97
C ARG A 45 -3.27 0.09 -15.07
N ILE A 46 -1.97 0.16 -14.81
CA ILE A 46 -0.94 0.02 -15.83
C ILE A 46 0.00 -1.12 -15.51
N LEU A 47 0.64 -1.13 -14.33
CA LEU A 47 1.69 -2.12 -14.06
C LEU A 47 1.14 -3.54 -13.91
N LEU A 48 0.07 -3.75 -13.13
CA LEU A 48 -0.51 -5.08 -12.92
C LEU A 48 -0.96 -5.74 -14.24
N PRO A 49 -1.73 -5.06 -15.13
CA PRO A 49 -2.12 -5.64 -16.40
C PRO A 49 -0.92 -5.94 -17.33
N LEU A 50 0.04 -5.01 -17.43
CA LEU A 50 1.18 -5.17 -18.35
C LEU A 50 2.15 -6.25 -17.90
N CYS A 51 2.33 -6.43 -16.59
CA CYS A 51 3.28 -7.39 -16.04
C CYS A 51 2.69 -8.80 -15.89
N LYS A 52 1.40 -9.00 -16.15
CA LYS A 52 0.73 -10.28 -15.94
C LYS A 52 1.43 -11.45 -16.65
N ASN A 53 1.71 -11.29 -17.95
CA ASN A 53 2.41 -12.32 -18.74
C ASN A 53 3.83 -12.58 -18.24
N ALA A 54 4.53 -11.53 -17.79
CA ALA A 54 5.89 -11.67 -17.30
C ALA A 54 6.00 -12.56 -16.06
N VAL A 55 4.95 -12.55 -15.24
CA VAL A 55 4.86 -13.38 -14.04
C VAL A 55 4.30 -14.77 -14.36
N GLU A 56 3.20 -14.85 -15.12
CA GLU A 56 2.52 -16.13 -15.41
C GLU A 56 3.31 -17.03 -16.37
N LYS A 57 4.00 -16.43 -17.35
CA LYS A 57 4.72 -17.17 -18.40
C LYS A 57 6.24 -17.10 -18.25
N LYS A 58 6.74 -16.41 -17.22
CA LYS A 58 8.18 -16.15 -17.03
C LYS A 58 8.81 -15.44 -18.25
N GLU A 59 8.08 -14.55 -18.89
CA GLU A 59 8.54 -13.80 -20.06
C GLU A 59 9.07 -12.42 -19.65
N PRO A 60 10.39 -12.14 -19.75
CA PRO A 60 10.92 -10.86 -19.33
C PRO A 60 10.30 -9.68 -20.08
N ILE A 61 9.99 -8.60 -19.36
CA ILE A 61 9.36 -7.39 -19.92
C ILE A 61 10.18 -6.14 -19.59
N LYS A 62 10.24 -5.23 -20.56
CA LYS A 62 10.81 -3.89 -20.40
C LYS A 62 9.74 -2.84 -20.69
N LEU A 63 9.55 -1.92 -19.75
CA LEU A 63 8.54 -0.86 -19.83
C LEU A 63 9.22 0.50 -19.71
N SER A 64 8.69 1.50 -20.41
CA SER A 64 9.04 2.91 -20.23
C SER A 64 7.77 3.70 -19.93
N LEU A 65 7.74 4.40 -18.79
CA LEU A 65 6.55 5.09 -18.29
C LEU A 65 6.90 6.48 -17.75
N GLU A 66 6.06 7.46 -18.02
CA GLU A 66 6.19 8.78 -17.39
C GLU A 66 5.69 8.72 -15.94
N VAL A 67 6.45 9.31 -15.02
CA VAL A 67 6.08 9.42 -13.61
C VAL A 67 6.20 10.86 -13.12
N GLY A 68 5.21 11.29 -12.35
CA GLY A 68 5.24 12.56 -11.62
C GLY A 68 5.31 12.33 -10.10
N ASN A 69 5.60 13.39 -9.35
CA ASN A 69 5.74 13.36 -7.88
C ASN A 69 4.49 12.85 -7.13
N GLN A 70 3.31 12.90 -7.77
CA GLN A 70 2.05 12.35 -7.26
C GLN A 70 2.01 10.81 -7.32
N SER A 71 2.89 10.20 -8.12
CA SER A 71 3.07 8.74 -8.27
C SER A 71 3.85 8.18 -7.09
N ARG A 72 3.27 8.29 -5.90
CA ARG A 72 3.83 7.73 -4.66
C ARG A 72 3.71 6.22 -4.67
N THR A 73 4.59 5.54 -3.93
CA THR A 73 4.58 4.07 -3.76
C THR A 73 4.55 3.31 -5.09
N PHE A 74 5.22 3.85 -6.11
CA PHE A 74 5.27 3.25 -7.45
C PHE A 74 5.89 1.85 -7.40
N ALA A 75 5.26 0.90 -8.08
CA ALA A 75 5.59 -0.53 -8.14
C ALA A 75 5.48 -1.31 -6.82
N THR A 76 5.08 -0.67 -5.70
CA THR A 76 4.88 -1.36 -4.41
C THR A 76 3.72 -2.34 -4.46
N MET A 77 2.61 -1.96 -5.11
CA MET A 77 1.45 -2.85 -5.21
C MET A 77 1.70 -3.97 -6.21
N LEU A 78 2.41 -3.69 -7.31
CA LEU A 78 2.92 -4.73 -8.22
C LEU A 78 3.73 -5.78 -7.44
N SER A 79 4.70 -5.33 -6.64
CA SER A 79 5.53 -6.21 -5.81
C SER A 79 4.70 -7.06 -4.84
N SER A 80 3.77 -6.42 -4.12
CA SER A 80 2.92 -7.10 -3.15
C SER A 80 2.01 -8.15 -3.81
N GLU A 81 1.45 -7.85 -4.98
CA GLU A 81 0.56 -8.77 -5.68
C GLU A 81 1.31 -9.99 -6.19
N ILE A 82 2.52 -9.79 -6.73
CA ILE A 82 3.36 -10.90 -7.20
C ILE A 82 3.76 -11.79 -6.02
N LEU A 83 4.24 -11.19 -4.92
CA LEU A 83 4.62 -11.94 -3.72
C LEU A 83 3.46 -12.76 -3.14
N LYS A 84 2.26 -12.15 -3.07
CA LYS A 84 1.07 -12.80 -2.53
C LYS A 84 0.60 -13.98 -3.39
N THR A 85 0.64 -13.82 -4.71
CA THR A 85 0.04 -14.79 -5.65
C THR A 85 1.04 -15.88 -6.08
N TYR A 86 2.32 -15.52 -6.26
CA TYR A 86 3.33 -16.42 -6.86
C TYR A 86 4.51 -16.72 -5.92
N GLY A 87 4.59 -16.03 -4.77
CA GLY A 87 5.65 -16.24 -3.77
C GLY A 87 6.92 -15.45 -4.05
N LYS A 88 7.91 -15.63 -3.16
CA LYS A 88 9.13 -14.80 -3.13
C LYS A 88 10.08 -15.00 -4.31
N ASP A 89 10.06 -16.21 -4.91
CA ASP A 89 10.94 -16.63 -6.00
C ASP A 89 10.20 -16.65 -7.35
N ALA A 90 9.11 -15.88 -7.46
CA ALA A 90 8.25 -15.84 -8.64
C ALA A 90 9.01 -15.40 -9.90
N LEU A 91 9.93 -14.46 -9.76
CA LEU A 91 10.65 -13.84 -10.87
C LEU A 91 12.13 -14.20 -10.83
N ASP A 92 12.68 -14.42 -12.02
CA ASP A 92 14.12 -14.46 -12.22
C ASP A 92 14.67 -13.02 -12.20
N GLU A 93 15.98 -12.85 -12.06
CA GLU A 93 16.60 -11.53 -11.96
C GLU A 93 16.31 -10.67 -13.20
N ASP A 94 15.98 -9.39 -12.99
CA ASP A 94 15.62 -8.42 -14.02
C ASP A 94 14.49 -8.85 -14.98
N SER A 95 13.60 -9.76 -14.56
CA SER A 95 12.43 -10.18 -15.36
C SER A 95 11.46 -9.04 -15.66
N ILE A 96 11.27 -8.09 -14.74
CA ILE A 96 10.44 -6.91 -14.95
C ILE A 96 11.33 -5.69 -14.81
N HIS A 97 11.65 -5.03 -15.93
CA HIS A 97 12.43 -3.80 -15.92
C HIS A 97 11.55 -2.61 -16.32
N ILE A 98 11.41 -1.64 -15.42
CA ILE A 98 10.60 -0.44 -15.65
C ILE A 98 11.51 0.79 -15.59
N LYS A 99 11.59 1.50 -16.71
CA LYS A 99 12.20 2.82 -16.85
C LYS A 99 11.14 3.89 -16.61
N ALA A 100 11.28 4.63 -15.53
CA ALA A 100 10.42 5.73 -15.15
C ALA A 100 11.05 7.06 -15.58
N ILE A 101 10.32 7.87 -16.35
CA ILE A 101 10.80 9.14 -16.89
C ILE A 101 10.08 10.28 -16.16
N GLY A 102 10.83 11.16 -15.50
CA GLY A 102 10.32 12.28 -14.72
C GLY A 102 10.67 12.18 -13.24
N ASN A 103 9.78 12.69 -12.39
CA ASN A 103 10.04 12.85 -10.96
C ASN A 103 9.37 11.75 -10.14
N ALA A 104 10.18 10.93 -9.47
CA ALA A 104 9.68 9.89 -8.58
C ALA A 104 8.99 10.49 -7.34
N GLY A 105 7.76 10.02 -7.06
CA GLY A 105 7.06 10.35 -5.82
C GLY A 105 7.64 9.64 -4.60
N ASN A 106 7.23 10.07 -3.40
CA ASN A 106 7.70 9.47 -2.15
C ASN A 106 7.47 7.95 -2.12
N SER A 107 8.44 7.23 -1.54
CA SER A 107 8.43 5.77 -1.42
C SER A 107 8.42 5.03 -2.77
N PHE A 108 9.04 5.60 -3.80
CA PHE A 108 9.22 4.94 -5.09
C PHE A 108 9.97 3.62 -4.93
N GLY A 109 9.39 2.51 -5.42
CA GLY A 109 9.98 1.19 -5.29
C GLY A 109 10.07 0.65 -3.86
N ALA A 110 9.23 1.12 -2.94
CA ALA A 110 9.20 0.56 -1.60
C ALA A 110 8.75 -0.92 -1.63
N PHE A 111 9.46 -1.76 -0.88
CA PHE A 111 9.19 -3.20 -0.73
C PHE A 111 9.22 -3.99 -2.05
N LEU A 112 10.15 -3.67 -2.96
CA LEU A 112 10.28 -4.38 -4.23
C LEU A 112 10.71 -5.83 -4.07
N LEU A 113 10.05 -6.70 -4.83
CA LEU A 113 10.38 -8.11 -4.97
C LEU A 113 11.62 -8.26 -5.87
N LYS A 114 12.45 -9.26 -5.56
CA LYS A 114 13.55 -9.68 -6.45
C LYS A 114 13.00 -9.96 -7.85
N GLY A 115 13.73 -9.52 -8.87
CA GLY A 115 13.33 -9.65 -10.28
C GLY A 115 12.58 -8.45 -10.84
N ILE A 116 12.19 -7.48 -9.99
CA ILE A 116 11.69 -6.17 -10.43
C ILE A 116 12.83 -5.15 -10.33
N LYS A 117 13.17 -4.55 -11.47
CA LYS A 117 14.16 -3.50 -11.60
C LYS A 117 13.50 -2.19 -11.99
N LEU A 118 13.77 -1.14 -11.23
CA LEU A 118 13.34 0.21 -11.55
C LEU A 118 14.54 1.08 -11.89
N GLU A 119 14.44 1.82 -12.99
CA GLU A 119 15.38 2.87 -13.40
C GLU A 119 14.60 4.18 -13.46
N ILE A 120 15.16 5.29 -12.93
CA ILE A 120 14.54 6.62 -13.05
C ILE A 120 15.45 7.51 -13.88
N ILE A 121 14.86 8.23 -14.83
CA ILE A 121 15.48 9.31 -15.59
C ILE A 121 14.72 10.58 -15.25
N GLY A 122 15.31 11.48 -14.47
CA GLY A 122 14.65 12.69 -13.96
C GLY A 122 15.61 13.80 -13.60
#